data_AF-A0A164KJL0-F1
#
_entry.id   AF-A0A164KJL0-F1
#
_cell.length_a   1.000
_cell.length_b   1.000
_cell.length_c   1.000
_cell.angle_alpha   90.00
_cell.angle_beta   90.00
_cell.angle_gamma   90.00
#
_symmetry.space_group_name_H-M   'P 1'
#
loop_
_entity.id
_entity.type
_entity.pdbx_description
1 polymer ?
#
loop_
_entity_poly.entity_id
_entity_poly.type
_entity_poly.pdbx_seq_one_letter_code
_entity_poly.pdbx_strand_id
1 'polypeptide(L)'
;MATRGGPVASGTDGSDYGHRERVANQYRISAQSKSRLKACLFFHILLFFLMLAKLSADIFDRLDIFILEIEELEIPKPLVWEYAWCCSLPFVFYGLSSLRRNVIRSMSVFVMGDIVFALLPVFFSLGYYMGDFWQYVSSRSSDGLMLWQGYPYALLWYAFSLVALQIHCFSLYFAHTLISAWRARGGAGTKKIN
;
A
#
# COMPACT_ATOMS: atom_id res chain seq x y z
N MET A 1 -28.53 38.52 14.97
CA MET A 1 -29.84 38.75 15.62
C MET A 1 -30.40 37.39 16.03
N ALA A 2 -30.46 37.11 17.33
CA ALA A 2 -31.04 35.88 17.87
C ALA A 2 -32.46 36.19 18.37
N THR A 3 -33.46 35.60 17.73
CA THR A 3 -34.86 35.75 18.12
C THR A 3 -35.10 34.91 19.38
N ARG A 4 -35.19 35.56 20.54
CA ARG A 4 -35.64 34.92 21.79
C ARG A 4 -37.13 34.57 21.66
N GLY A 5 -37.46 33.31 21.45
CA GLY A 5 -38.81 32.77 21.68
C GLY A 5 -39.69 32.43 20.47
N GLY A 6 -39.16 32.43 19.24
CA GLY A 6 -39.89 31.92 18.07
C GLY A 6 -39.79 30.38 17.96
N PRO A 7 -40.73 29.69 17.26
CA PRO A 7 -40.61 28.27 16.97
C PRO A 7 -39.29 28.02 16.24
N VAL A 8 -38.33 27.39 16.91
CA VAL A 8 -37.07 27.00 16.30
C VAL A 8 -37.36 25.82 15.38
N ALA A 9 -36.92 25.89 14.12
CA ALA A 9 -37.06 24.77 13.21
C ALA A 9 -36.44 23.52 13.85
N SER A 10 -37.13 22.36 13.77
CA SER A 10 -36.63 21.11 14.36
C SER A 10 -35.18 20.86 13.96
N GLY A 11 -34.26 20.80 14.94
CA GLY A 11 -32.81 20.69 14.73
C GLY A 11 -32.02 22.01 14.70
N THR A 12 -32.59 23.15 15.12
CA THR A 12 -31.88 24.44 15.23
C THR A 12 -31.71 24.96 16.67
N ASP A 13 -32.17 24.19 17.66
CA ASP A 13 -32.02 24.47 19.10
C ASP A 13 -30.65 24.05 19.69
N GLY A 14 -29.79 23.45 18.87
CA GLY A 14 -28.47 22.98 19.25
C GLY A 14 -28.47 21.67 20.04
N SER A 15 -29.62 21.03 20.25
CA SER A 15 -29.73 19.74 20.97
C SER A 15 -29.08 18.57 20.21
N ASP A 16 -28.83 18.72 18.91
CA ASP A 16 -28.25 17.71 18.03
C ASP A 16 -26.71 17.78 17.90
N TYR A 17 -26.04 18.60 18.73
CA TYR A 17 -24.59 18.84 18.63
C TYR A 17 -23.75 17.56 18.64
N GLY A 18 -24.04 16.61 19.55
CA GLY A 18 -23.31 15.35 19.65
C GLY A 18 -23.48 14.44 18.42
N HIS A 19 -24.65 14.49 17.77
CA HIS A 19 -24.87 13.78 16.51
C HIS A 19 -24.06 14.43 15.38
N ARG A 20 -24.10 15.77 15.26
CA ARG A 20 -23.33 16.52 14.26
C ARG A 20 -21.84 16.31 14.38
N GLU A 21 -21.32 16.34 15.61
CA GLU A 21 -19.89 16.12 15.89
C GLU A 21 -19.45 14.71 15.48
N ARG A 22 -20.24 13.69 15.81
CA ARG A 22 -19.96 12.30 15.42
C ARG A 22 -19.94 12.13 13.90
N VAL A 23 -20.90 12.72 13.20
CA VAL A 23 -20.99 12.69 11.73
C VAL A 23 -19.79 13.42 11.11
N ALA A 24 -19.47 14.62 11.59
CA ALA A 24 -18.33 15.40 11.12
C ALA A 24 -16.99 14.66 11.32
N ASN A 25 -16.80 14.03 12.48
CA ASN A 25 -15.59 13.26 12.77
C ASN A 25 -15.45 12.06 11.82
N GLN A 26 -16.54 11.36 11.46
CA GLN A 26 -16.51 10.28 10.48
C GLN A 26 -16.09 10.75 9.08
N TYR A 27 -16.61 11.91 8.62
CA TYR A 27 -16.20 12.49 7.34
C TYR A 27 -14.73 12.88 7.35
N ARG A 28 -14.24 13.48 8.44
CA ARG A 28 -12.84 13.84 8.62
C ARG A 28 -11.92 12.62 8.56
N ILE A 29 -12.24 11.56 9.31
CA ILE A 29 -11.48 10.30 9.32
C ILE A 29 -11.45 9.69 7.92
N SER A 30 -12.61 9.63 7.24
CA SER A 30 -12.65 9.07 5.89
C SER A 30 -11.82 9.90 4.91
N ALA A 31 -11.94 11.24 4.92
CA ALA A 31 -11.19 12.10 4.03
C ALA A 31 -9.67 11.98 4.25
N GLN A 32 -9.23 11.97 5.51
CA GLN A 32 -7.82 11.84 5.87
C GLN A 32 -7.26 10.48 5.45
N SER A 33 -7.94 9.38 5.77
CA SER A 33 -7.51 8.03 5.41
C SER A 33 -7.48 7.82 3.90
N LYS A 34 -8.40 8.45 3.13
CA LYS A 34 -8.33 8.43 1.66
C LYS A 34 -7.06 9.10 1.14
N SER A 35 -6.73 10.28 1.65
CA SER A 35 -5.53 11.01 1.22
C SER A 35 -4.26 10.23 1.53
N ARG A 36 -4.20 9.65 2.73
CA ARG A 36 -3.05 8.84 3.17
C ARG A 36 -2.92 7.55 2.37
N LEU A 37 -4.03 6.86 2.11
CA LEU A 37 -4.00 5.67 1.24
C LEU A 37 -3.53 6.02 -0.17
N LYS A 38 -3.97 7.14 -0.76
CA LYS A 38 -3.46 7.58 -2.07
C LYS A 38 -1.95 7.80 -2.06
N ALA A 39 -1.41 8.37 -0.98
CA ALA A 39 0.03 8.54 -0.84
C ALA A 39 0.75 7.19 -0.78
N CYS A 40 0.25 6.22 -0.01
CA CYS A 40 0.81 4.87 0.02
C CYS A 40 0.76 4.20 -1.37
N LEU A 41 -0.36 4.30 -2.09
CA LEU A 41 -0.50 3.75 -3.43
C LEU A 41 0.45 4.42 -4.43
N PHE A 42 0.67 5.73 -4.32
CA PHE A 42 1.66 6.45 -5.12
C PHE A 42 3.07 5.93 -4.88
N PHE A 43 3.48 5.77 -3.61
CA PHE A 43 4.81 5.22 -3.29
C PHE A 43 4.95 3.76 -3.72
N HIS A 44 3.89 2.97 -3.64
CA HIS A 44 3.91 1.61 -4.16
C HIS A 44 4.09 1.58 -5.69
N ILE A 45 3.44 2.49 -6.44
CA ILE A 45 3.70 2.64 -7.88
C ILE A 45 5.16 3.03 -8.15
N LEU A 46 5.75 3.91 -7.35
CA LEU A 46 7.16 4.27 -7.48
C LEU A 46 8.08 3.06 -7.25
N LEU A 47 7.83 2.27 -6.20
CA LEU A 47 8.55 1.02 -5.95
C LEU A 47 8.33 -0.01 -7.06
N PHE A 48 7.14 -0.03 -7.68
CA PHE A 48 6.88 -0.86 -8.86
C PHE A 48 7.82 -0.52 -10.01
N PHE A 49 8.00 0.76 -10.33
CA PHE A 49 8.95 1.14 -11.38
C PHE A 49 10.40 0.82 -11.02
N LEU A 50 10.78 0.92 -9.74
CA LEU A 50 12.09 0.49 -9.28
C LEU A 50 12.30 -1.02 -9.47
N MET A 51 11.33 -1.84 -9.07
CA MET A 51 11.36 -3.29 -9.30
C MET A 51 11.36 -3.62 -10.79
N LEU A 52 10.53 -2.93 -11.60
CA LEU A 52 10.47 -3.13 -13.04
C LEU A 52 11.81 -2.80 -13.72
N ALA A 53 12.49 -1.75 -13.30
CA ALA A 53 13.83 -1.41 -13.78
C ALA A 53 14.86 -2.50 -13.41
N LYS A 54 14.74 -3.13 -12.25
CA LYS A 54 15.56 -4.29 -11.89
C LYS A 54 15.23 -5.50 -12.77
N LEU A 55 13.96 -5.76 -13.04
CA LEU A 55 13.49 -6.87 -13.86
C LEU A 55 13.73 -6.65 -15.37
N SER A 56 14.00 -5.43 -15.82
CA SER A 56 14.05 -5.11 -17.24
C SER A 56 15.15 -5.87 -17.97
N ALA A 57 16.30 -6.10 -17.35
CA ALA A 57 17.37 -6.90 -17.93
C ALA A 57 16.86 -8.30 -18.33
N ASP A 58 16.24 -9.02 -17.39
CA ASP A 58 15.71 -10.36 -17.66
C ASP A 58 14.51 -10.35 -18.63
N ILE A 59 13.72 -9.27 -18.65
CA ILE A 59 12.63 -9.10 -19.63
C ILE A 59 13.20 -8.90 -21.03
N PHE A 60 14.23 -8.07 -21.21
CA PHE A 60 14.86 -7.83 -22.51
C PHE A 60 15.55 -9.07 -23.05
N ASP A 61 16.25 -9.84 -22.19
CA ASP A 61 16.82 -11.13 -22.55
C ASP A 61 15.76 -12.10 -23.11
N ARG A 62 14.58 -12.17 -22.47
CA ARG A 62 13.48 -13.04 -22.93
C ARG A 62 12.82 -12.57 -24.22
N LEU A 63 12.97 -11.30 -24.57
CA LEU A 63 12.49 -10.71 -25.81
C LEU A 63 13.54 -10.73 -26.92
N ASP A 64 14.73 -11.31 -26.66
CA ASP A 64 15.87 -11.32 -27.58
C ASP A 64 16.34 -9.88 -27.94
N ILE A 65 16.26 -8.97 -26.97
CA ILE A 65 16.71 -7.57 -27.10
C ILE A 65 17.98 -7.39 -26.29
N PHE A 66 19.08 -7.08 -26.98
CA PHE A 66 20.40 -6.85 -26.36
C PHE A 66 20.67 -5.36 -26.17
N ILE A 67 20.95 -4.94 -24.94
CA ILE A 67 21.35 -3.57 -24.60
C ILE A 67 22.63 -3.66 -23.75
N LEU A 68 23.77 -3.28 -24.32
CA LEU A 68 25.08 -3.46 -23.71
C LEU A 68 25.17 -2.80 -22.33
N GLU A 69 24.67 -1.57 -22.19
CA GLU A 69 24.72 -0.81 -20.95
C GLU A 69 23.92 -1.48 -19.82
N ILE A 70 22.89 -2.26 -20.15
CA ILE A 70 22.08 -2.98 -19.16
C ILE A 70 22.78 -4.28 -18.75
N GLU A 71 23.43 -4.95 -19.70
CA GLU A 71 24.19 -6.17 -19.39
C GLU A 71 25.45 -5.88 -18.55
N GLU A 72 26.14 -4.78 -18.83
CA GLU A 72 27.29 -4.31 -18.05
C GLU A 72 26.95 -4.00 -16.58
N LEU A 73 25.67 -3.77 -16.26
CA LEU A 73 25.24 -3.61 -14.88
C LEU A 73 25.26 -4.93 -14.08
N GLU A 74 25.40 -6.07 -14.77
CA GLU A 74 25.45 -7.42 -14.20
C GLU A 74 24.33 -7.64 -13.17
N ILE A 75 23.11 -7.20 -13.52
CA ILE A 75 21.97 -7.25 -12.60
C ILE A 75 21.67 -8.72 -12.25
N PRO A 76 21.64 -9.08 -10.96
CA PRO A 76 21.29 -10.41 -10.53
C PRO A 76 19.96 -10.91 -11.11
N LYS A 77 19.97 -12.14 -11.63
CA LYS A 77 18.78 -12.76 -12.21
C LYS A 77 17.61 -12.75 -11.21
N PRO A 78 16.40 -12.42 -11.67
CA PRO A 78 15.27 -12.29 -10.78
C PRO A 78 14.74 -13.62 -10.29
N LEU A 79 14.33 -13.63 -9.03
CA LEU A 79 13.60 -14.72 -8.41
C LEU A 79 12.10 -14.58 -8.69
N VAL A 80 11.38 -15.71 -8.58
CA VAL A 80 9.93 -15.77 -8.84
C VAL A 80 9.13 -14.80 -7.96
N TRP A 81 9.57 -14.57 -6.71
CA TRP A 81 8.86 -13.68 -5.79
C TRP A 81 8.87 -12.22 -6.27
N GLU A 82 9.89 -11.80 -7.02
CA GLU A 82 10.00 -10.43 -7.55
C GLU A 82 8.93 -10.19 -8.62
N TYR A 83 8.74 -11.17 -9.50
CA TYR A 83 7.63 -11.18 -10.47
C TYR A 83 6.27 -11.26 -9.78
N ALA A 84 6.14 -12.11 -8.76
CA ALA A 84 4.92 -12.18 -7.97
C ALA A 84 4.59 -10.84 -7.28
N TRP A 85 5.62 -10.11 -6.84
CA TRP A 85 5.44 -8.78 -6.26
C TRP A 85 4.91 -7.77 -7.28
N CYS A 86 5.40 -7.79 -8.51
CA CYS A 86 4.88 -6.96 -9.61
C CYS A 86 3.39 -7.20 -9.92
N CYS A 87 2.87 -8.40 -9.65
CA CYS A 87 1.45 -8.71 -9.80
C CYS A 87 0.54 -7.97 -8.79
N SER A 88 1.09 -7.21 -7.84
CA SER A 88 0.32 -6.34 -6.94
C SER A 88 -0.20 -5.07 -7.62
N LEU A 89 0.47 -4.58 -8.68
CA LEU A 89 0.12 -3.31 -9.35
C LEU A 89 -1.35 -3.25 -9.83
N PRO A 90 -1.93 -4.28 -10.48
CA PRO A 90 -3.33 -4.27 -10.88
C PRO A 90 -4.31 -3.98 -9.72
N PHE A 91 -3.99 -4.40 -8.50
CA PHE A 91 -4.83 -4.20 -7.32
C PHE A 91 -4.86 -2.74 -6.85
N VAL A 92 -3.84 -1.95 -7.17
CA VAL A 92 -3.82 -0.50 -6.93
C VAL A 92 -5.02 0.19 -7.58
N PHE A 93 -5.40 -0.23 -8.79
CA PHE A 93 -6.55 0.34 -9.49
C PHE A 93 -7.88 0.01 -8.80
N TYR A 94 -7.99 -1.16 -8.15
CA TYR A 94 -9.12 -1.47 -7.27
C TYR A 94 -9.12 -0.54 -6.04
N GLY A 95 -7.96 -0.31 -5.43
CA GLY A 95 -7.78 0.66 -4.36
C GLY A 95 -8.26 2.05 -4.76
N LEU A 96 -7.73 2.62 -5.84
CA LEU A 96 -8.09 3.95 -6.34
C LEU A 96 -9.56 4.07 -6.77
N SER A 97 -10.10 3.06 -7.46
CA SER A 97 -11.51 3.06 -7.87
C SER A 97 -12.46 3.06 -6.68
N SER A 98 -12.12 2.34 -5.61
CA SER A 98 -12.92 2.28 -4.38
C SER A 98 -13.05 3.66 -3.71
N LEU A 99 -12.02 4.51 -3.79
CA LEU A 99 -11.98 5.81 -3.12
C LEU A 99 -12.94 6.84 -3.73
N ARG A 100 -13.22 6.73 -5.04
CA ARG A 100 -14.12 7.64 -5.76
C ARG A 100 -15.57 7.48 -5.32
N ARG A 101 -16.03 6.23 -5.15
CA ARG A 101 -17.43 5.89 -4.88
C ARG A 101 -17.66 5.24 -3.51
N ASN A 102 -16.64 5.14 -2.67
CA ASN A 102 -16.67 4.43 -1.37
C ASN A 102 -17.15 2.98 -1.50
N VAL A 103 -16.64 2.26 -2.51
CA VAL A 103 -17.09 0.90 -2.85
C VAL A 103 -16.31 -0.12 -2.04
N ILE A 104 -16.95 -0.66 -1.00
CA ILE A 104 -16.35 -1.63 -0.08
C ILE A 104 -15.82 -2.86 -0.84
N ARG A 105 -16.59 -3.41 -1.78
CA ARG A 105 -16.18 -4.60 -2.55
C ARG A 105 -14.84 -4.39 -3.28
N SER A 106 -14.66 -3.24 -3.92
CA SER A 106 -13.41 -2.91 -4.62
C SER A 106 -12.25 -2.75 -3.64
N MET A 107 -12.49 -2.11 -2.50
CA MET A 107 -11.48 -2.00 -1.43
C MET A 107 -11.09 -3.38 -0.86
N SER A 108 -12.05 -4.31 -0.72
CA SER A 108 -11.77 -5.67 -0.27
C SER A 108 -10.93 -6.46 -1.28
N VAL A 109 -11.17 -6.28 -2.58
CA VAL A 109 -10.31 -6.86 -3.63
C VAL A 109 -8.89 -6.30 -3.56
N PHE A 110 -8.75 -4.98 -3.36
CA PHE A 110 -7.45 -4.36 -3.12
C PHE A 110 -6.73 -4.97 -1.90
N VAL A 111 -7.41 -5.07 -0.74
CA VAL A 111 -6.83 -5.65 0.48
C VAL A 111 -6.35 -7.08 0.26
N MET A 112 -7.15 -7.92 -0.40
CA MET A 112 -6.77 -9.29 -0.69
C MET A 112 -5.55 -9.36 -1.62
N GLY A 113 -5.53 -8.55 -2.68
CA GLY A 113 -4.40 -8.48 -3.61
C GLY A 113 -3.13 -7.95 -2.96
N ASP A 114 -3.22 -6.93 -2.11
CA ASP A 114 -2.09 -6.37 -1.37
C ASP A 114 -1.48 -7.40 -0.40
N ILE A 115 -2.31 -8.19 0.29
CA ILE A 115 -1.83 -9.26 1.16
C ILE A 115 -1.10 -10.35 0.34
N VAL A 116 -1.73 -10.86 -0.72
CA VAL A 116 -1.24 -12.02 -1.47
C VAL A 116 -0.04 -11.68 -2.35
N PHE A 117 -0.10 -10.56 -3.08
CA PHE A 117 0.90 -10.21 -4.08
C PHE A 117 1.86 -9.12 -3.61
N ALA A 118 1.65 -8.48 -2.47
CA ALA A 118 2.57 -7.44 -2.01
C ALA A 118 3.24 -7.82 -0.68
N LEU A 119 2.47 -8.07 0.38
CA LEU A 119 3.03 -8.45 1.68
C LEU A 119 3.68 -9.83 1.67
N LEU A 120 3.02 -10.85 1.11
CA LEU A 120 3.56 -12.21 1.15
C LEU A 120 4.92 -12.32 0.43
N PRO A 121 5.11 -11.77 -0.80
CA PRO A 121 6.43 -11.75 -1.43
C PRO A 121 7.48 -10.94 -0.64
N VAL A 122 7.09 -9.85 0.03
CA VAL A 122 8.00 -9.08 0.90
C VAL A 122 8.45 -9.91 2.10
N PHE A 123 7.54 -10.62 2.78
CA PHE A 123 7.90 -11.52 3.87
C PHE A 123 8.78 -12.68 3.40
N PHE A 124 8.48 -13.24 2.22
CA PHE A 124 9.34 -14.25 1.60
C PHE A 124 10.74 -13.70 1.35
N SER A 125 10.86 -12.49 0.78
CA SER A 125 12.14 -11.82 0.54
C SER A 125 12.95 -11.64 1.83
N LEU A 126 12.32 -11.13 2.90
CA LEU A 126 12.96 -10.99 4.20
C LEU A 126 13.45 -12.33 4.76
N GLY A 127 12.65 -13.39 4.65
CA GLY A 127 13.06 -14.73 5.09
C GLY A 127 14.20 -15.31 4.25
N TYR A 128 14.12 -15.16 2.93
CA TYR A 128 15.08 -15.69 1.98
C TYR A 128 16.48 -15.07 2.15
N TYR A 129 16.56 -13.75 2.34
CA TYR A 129 17.83 -13.04 2.49
C TYR A 129 18.33 -12.91 3.95
N MET A 130 17.63 -13.50 4.92
CA MET A 130 17.94 -13.33 6.36
C MET A 130 19.35 -13.79 6.73
N GLY A 131 19.79 -14.93 6.21
CA GLY A 131 21.12 -15.48 6.51
C GLY A 131 22.24 -14.54 6.10
N ASP A 132 22.26 -14.17 4.82
CA ASP A 132 23.24 -13.26 4.22
C ASP A 132 23.21 -11.86 4.87
N PHE A 133 22.00 -11.35 5.13
CA PHE A 133 21.84 -10.07 5.82
C PHE A 133 22.42 -10.12 7.24
N TRP A 134 22.09 -11.17 8.00
CA TRP A 134 22.56 -11.35 9.36
C TRP A 134 24.07 -11.54 9.41
N GLN A 135 24.63 -12.33 8.49
CA GLN A 135 26.07 -12.51 8.34
C GLN A 135 26.75 -11.16 8.11
N TYR A 136 26.31 -10.38 7.13
CA TYR A 136 26.92 -9.09 6.81
C TYR A 136 26.86 -8.11 7.98
N VAL A 137 25.69 -7.97 8.61
CA VAL A 137 25.50 -7.00 9.70
C VAL A 137 26.31 -7.38 10.94
N SER A 138 26.43 -8.68 11.23
CA SER A 138 27.12 -9.18 12.43
C SER A 138 28.64 -9.22 12.27
N SER A 139 29.14 -9.71 11.14
CA SER A 139 30.57 -9.88 10.91
C SER A 139 31.24 -8.66 10.27
N ARG A 140 30.45 -7.79 9.62
CA ARG A 140 30.93 -6.72 8.73
C ARG A 140 31.82 -7.23 7.58
N SER A 141 31.76 -8.53 7.29
CA SER A 141 32.43 -9.16 6.16
C SER A 141 31.42 -9.49 5.06
N SER A 142 31.86 -9.28 3.81
CA SER A 142 31.16 -9.68 2.59
C SER A 142 31.62 -11.06 2.06
N ASP A 143 32.47 -11.77 2.79
CA ASP A 143 33.05 -13.03 2.33
C ASP A 143 31.96 -14.09 2.15
N GLY A 144 31.91 -14.67 0.95
CA GLY A 144 30.92 -15.69 0.58
C GLY A 144 29.50 -15.15 0.33
N LEU A 145 29.29 -13.83 0.40
CA LEU A 145 28.01 -13.21 0.10
C LEU A 145 27.90 -12.85 -1.38
N MET A 146 26.68 -12.93 -1.91
CA MET A 146 26.38 -12.39 -3.23
C MET A 146 26.46 -10.85 -3.21
N LEU A 147 27.22 -10.28 -4.13
CA LEU A 147 27.37 -8.83 -4.31
C LEU A 147 26.71 -8.38 -5.61
N TRP A 148 26.19 -7.15 -5.61
CA TRP A 148 25.85 -6.43 -6.83
C TRP A 148 26.48 -5.04 -6.76
N GLN A 149 27.32 -4.70 -7.75
CA GLN A 149 28.05 -3.43 -7.80
C GLN A 149 28.84 -3.14 -6.51
N GLY A 150 29.43 -4.19 -5.91
CA GLY A 150 30.20 -4.09 -4.66
C GLY A 150 29.38 -4.03 -3.37
N TYR A 151 28.04 -4.04 -3.44
CA TYR A 151 27.16 -4.04 -2.26
C TYR A 151 26.58 -5.43 -2.00
N PRO A 152 26.46 -5.86 -0.73
CA PRO A 152 25.77 -7.10 -0.39
C PRO A 152 24.33 -7.08 -0.90
N TYR A 153 23.99 -8.03 -1.76
CA TYR A 153 22.71 -8.06 -2.43
C TYR A 153 21.54 -8.20 -1.45
N ALA A 154 21.73 -9.00 -0.39
CA ALA A 154 20.79 -9.12 0.71
C ALA A 154 20.51 -7.78 1.42
N LEU A 155 21.50 -6.90 1.56
CA LEU A 155 21.32 -5.58 2.20
C LEU A 155 20.41 -4.68 1.36
N LEU A 156 20.59 -4.68 0.03
CA LEU A 156 19.76 -3.92 -0.90
C LEU A 156 18.31 -4.42 -0.87
N TRP A 157 18.12 -5.74 -0.82
CA TRP A 157 16.78 -6.31 -0.67
C TRP A 157 16.12 -6.00 0.66
N TYR A 158 16.88 -6.00 1.75
CA TYR A 158 16.35 -5.56 3.05
C TYR A 158 15.91 -4.11 3.01
N ALA A 159 16.69 -3.21 2.40
CA ALA A 159 16.31 -1.81 2.26
C ALA A 159 14.99 -1.67 1.47
N PHE A 160 14.86 -2.35 0.33
CA PHE A 160 13.62 -2.38 -0.45
C PHE A 160 12.46 -2.96 0.36
N SER A 161 12.64 -4.14 0.96
CA SER A 161 11.60 -4.88 1.66
C SER A 161 11.07 -4.16 2.89
N LEU A 162 11.91 -3.43 3.63
CA LEU A 162 11.48 -2.65 4.79
C LEU A 162 10.61 -1.44 4.37
N VAL A 163 10.99 -0.74 3.30
CA VAL A 163 10.19 0.37 2.75
C VAL A 163 8.87 -0.15 2.18
N ALA A 164 8.90 -1.25 1.42
CA ALA A 164 7.72 -1.89 0.89
C ALA A 164 6.78 -2.35 2.02
N LEU A 165 7.31 -3.02 3.04
CA LEU A 165 6.56 -3.47 4.21
C LEU A 165 5.83 -2.30 4.88
N GLN A 166 6.53 -1.18 5.12
CA GLN A 166 5.95 0.01 5.72
C GLN A 166 4.78 0.56 4.87
N ILE A 167 4.96 0.68 3.56
CA ILE A 167 3.92 1.16 2.63
C ILE A 167 2.70 0.25 2.64
N HIS A 168 2.88 -1.07 2.61
CA HIS A 168 1.79 -2.04 2.58
C HIS A 168 1.05 -2.13 3.93
N CYS A 169 1.78 -2.15 5.05
CA CYS A 169 1.17 -2.10 6.38
C CYS A 169 0.28 -0.86 6.56
N PHE A 170 0.77 0.33 6.15
CA PHE A 170 -0.05 1.54 6.20
C PHE A 170 -1.21 1.50 5.20
N SER A 171 -1.01 0.95 4.01
CA SER A 171 -2.08 0.78 3.02
C SER A 171 -3.24 -0.04 3.59
N LEU A 172 -2.93 -1.18 4.22
CA LEU A 172 -3.94 -2.03 4.86
C LEU A 172 -4.61 -1.33 6.05
N TYR A 173 -3.83 -0.63 6.88
CA TYR A 173 -4.38 0.13 8.00
C TYR A 173 -5.41 1.19 7.54
N PHE A 174 -5.07 1.98 6.51
CA PHE A 174 -5.98 2.99 5.98
C PHE A 174 -7.16 2.36 5.24
N ALA A 175 -6.95 1.28 4.48
CA ALA A 175 -8.02 0.54 3.81
C ALA A 175 -9.03 -0.02 4.82
N HIS A 176 -8.55 -0.64 5.91
CA HIS A 176 -9.40 -1.16 6.98
C HIS A 176 -10.18 -0.05 7.68
N THR A 177 -9.53 1.09 7.93
CA THR A 177 -10.17 2.29 8.50
C THR A 177 -11.29 2.81 7.59
N LEU A 178 -11.06 2.83 6.27
CA LEU A 178 -12.05 3.25 5.28
C LEU A 178 -13.23 2.27 5.17
N ILE A 179 -12.98 0.96 5.15
CA ILE A 179 -14.04 -0.05 5.14
C ILE A 179 -14.93 0.12 6.37
N SER A 180 -14.34 0.29 7.56
CA SER A 180 -15.07 0.52 8.80
C SER A 180 -15.93 1.79 8.73
N ALA A 181 -15.36 2.90 8.26
CA ALA A 181 -16.08 4.17 8.10
C ALA A 181 -17.24 4.08 7.09
N TRP A 182 -17.05 3.38 5.96
CA TRP A 182 -18.08 3.25 4.93
C TRP A 182 -19.21 2.30 5.33
N ARG A 183 -18.91 1.23 6.07
CA ARG A 183 -19.93 0.32 6.63
C ARG A 183 -20.82 1.02 7.65
N ALA A 184 -20.23 1.81 8.54
CA ALA A 184 -20.99 2.59 9.53
C ALA A 184 -22.02 3.52 8.87
N ARG A 185 -21.70 4.08 7.70
CA ARG A 185 -22.62 4.90 6.90
C ARG A 185 -23.72 4.07 6.22
N GLY A 186 -23.36 2.91 5.65
CA GLY A 186 -24.33 2.01 5.00
C GLY A 186 -25.41 1.52 5.98
N GLY A 187 -25.02 1.12 7.19
CA GLY A 187 -25.97 0.67 8.23
C GLY A 187 -26.82 1.80 8.85
N ALA A 188 -26.34 3.04 8.84
CA ALA A 188 -27.08 4.20 9.33
C ALA A 188 -28.17 4.69 8.35
N GLY A 189 -27.99 4.46 7.03
CA GLY A 189 -28.98 4.78 6.01
C GLY A 189 -30.19 3.84 6.01
N THR A 190 -29.96 2.54 6.25
CA THR A 190 -31.03 1.53 6.23
C THR A 190 -31.98 1.63 7.43
N LYS A 191 -31.53 2.16 8.56
CA LYS A 191 -32.36 2.32 9.78
C LYS A 191 -33.33 3.51 9.74
N LYS A 192 -33.33 4.35 8.69
CA LYS A 192 -34.20 5.54 8.59
C LYS A 192 -35.42 5.36 7.65
N ILE A 193 -35.70 4.14 7.18
CA ILE A 193 -36.77 3.88 6.18
C ILE A 193 -37.90 2.98 6.73
N ASN A 194 -37.89 2.61 8.01
CA ASN A 194 -39.01 1.89 8.65
C ASN A 194 -39.60 2.69 9.79
#